data_AF-A0A1F4X9F7-F1
#
_entry.id   AF-A0A1F4X9F7-F1
#
_cell.length_a   1.000
_cell.length_b   1.000
_cell.length_c   1.000
_cell.angle_alpha   90.00
_cell.angle_beta   90.00
_cell.angle_gamma   90.00
#
_symmetry.space_group_name_H-M   'P 1'
#
loop_
_entity.id
_entity.type
_entity.pdbx_description
1 polymer ?
#
loop_
_entity_poly.entity_id
_entity_poly.type
_entity_poly.pdbx_seq_one_letter_code
_entity_poly.pdbx_strand_id
1 'polypeptide(L)'
;MNNKESITSIQENISTLTTKLSIKEQAIETYIKFRSILLKRYYEALATYQGGTFAYKWIVTSLLLFTFTSIATIIYPIKITHENIDKYSIYSSKPLTLGGTEYEVYSKDSRSQKINEIFKEFNCPLEGLGEVFVYEADRNHIPWWIVASIAFQESSCGKMTPEPGGVESYNAWGWGVYGENVQMFDNWVRGIETVSSYLRENFYSQNIKDTCEIMKTYTPPSKGSWCEGVNFFGQMIQEYKTPISLNL
;
A
#
# COMPACT_ATOMS: atom_id res chain seq x y z
N MET A 1 33.41 56.11 -11.68
CA MET A 1 32.15 55.34 -11.65
C MET A 1 32.16 54.15 -10.68
N ASN A 2 33.32 53.62 -10.24
CA ASN A 2 33.38 52.39 -9.41
C ASN A 2 32.93 52.47 -7.93
N ASN A 3 32.86 53.65 -7.31
CA ASN A 3 32.57 53.71 -5.86
C ASN A 3 31.06 53.64 -5.55
N LYS A 4 30.22 54.13 -6.47
CA LYS A 4 28.77 54.21 -6.26
C LYS A 4 28.10 52.84 -6.41
N GLU A 5 28.55 52.03 -7.37
CA GLU A 5 28.04 50.66 -7.58
C GLU A 5 28.41 49.71 -6.44
N SER A 6 29.60 49.87 -5.85
CA SER A 6 30.04 49.09 -4.68
C SER A 6 29.23 49.42 -3.42
N ILE A 7 28.90 50.69 -3.20
CA ILE A 7 28.06 51.10 -2.06
C ILE A 7 26.62 50.56 -2.22
N THR A 8 26.06 50.58 -3.43
CA THR A 8 24.72 50.05 -3.70
C THR A 8 24.64 48.54 -3.45
N SER A 9 25.64 47.76 -3.88
CA SER A 9 25.64 46.30 -3.65
C SER A 9 25.81 45.93 -2.17
N ILE A 10 26.59 46.71 -1.40
CA ILE A 10 26.71 46.53 0.05
C ILE A 10 25.37 46.84 0.75
N GLN A 11 24.67 47.90 0.34
CA GLN A 11 23.37 48.26 0.90
C GLN A 11 22.31 47.19 0.62
N GLU A 12 22.32 46.60 -0.57
CA GLU A 12 21.41 45.51 -0.96
C GLU A 12 21.69 44.23 -0.15
N ASN A 13 22.96 43.89 0.06
CA ASN A 13 23.35 42.75 0.89
C ASN A 13 22.94 42.92 2.36
N ILE A 14 23.12 44.12 2.93
CA ILE A 14 22.69 44.44 4.30
C ILE A 14 21.16 44.36 4.42
N SER A 15 20.43 44.89 3.43
CA SER A 15 18.96 44.79 3.36
C SER A 15 18.48 43.33 3.31
N THR A 16 19.17 42.50 2.53
CA THR A 16 18.85 41.07 2.41
C THR A 16 19.14 40.30 3.71
N LEU A 17 20.26 40.61 4.38
CA LEU A 17 20.64 40.00 5.66
C LEU A 17 19.68 40.38 6.79
N THR A 18 19.30 41.66 6.88
CA THR A 18 18.33 42.15 7.88
C THR A 18 16.95 41.53 7.68
N THR A 19 16.52 41.37 6.43
CA THR A 19 15.26 40.67 6.10
C THR A 19 15.30 39.20 6.53
N LYS A 20 16.38 38.47 6.23
CA LYS A 20 16.53 37.06 6.63
C LYS A 20 16.56 36.89 8.16
N LEU A 21 17.20 37.82 8.88
CA LEU A 21 17.26 37.79 10.34
C LEU A 21 15.87 37.99 10.96
N SER A 22 15.11 38.96 10.45
CA SER A 22 13.74 39.24 10.90
C SER A 22 12.79 38.04 10.67
N ILE A 23 12.89 37.36 9.52
CA ILE A 23 12.11 36.14 9.23
C ILE A 23 12.43 35.03 10.24
N LYS A 24 13.71 34.86 10.60
CA LYS A 24 14.14 33.83 11.56
C LYS A 24 13.60 34.13 12.96
N GLU A 25 13.62 35.40 13.39
CA GLU A 25 13.04 35.83 14.67
C GLU A 25 11.53 35.59 14.71
N GLN A 26 10.80 35.90 13.64
CA GLN A 26 9.35 35.67 13.55
C GLN A 26 9.00 34.17 13.59
N ALA A 27 9.81 33.32 12.97
CA ALA A 27 9.65 31.87 13.03
C ALA A 27 9.87 31.32 14.45
N ILE A 28 10.87 31.85 15.17
CA ILE A 28 11.16 31.47 16.57
C ILE A 28 10.00 31.88 17.50
N GLU A 29 9.48 33.10 17.38
CA GLU A 29 8.33 33.57 18.15
C GLU A 29 7.07 32.73 17.87
N THR A 30 6.83 32.39 16.61
CA THR A 30 5.71 31.52 16.22
C THR A 30 5.85 30.12 16.83
N TYR A 31 7.06 29.56 16.81
CA TYR A 31 7.36 28.27 17.42
C TYR A 31 7.16 28.28 18.94
N ILE A 32 7.64 29.31 19.64
CA ILE A 32 7.48 29.46 21.10
C ILE A 32 5.99 29.58 21.46
N LYS A 33 5.23 30.38 20.72
CA LYS A 33 3.78 30.53 20.91
C LYS A 33 3.03 29.23 20.65
N PHE A 34 3.37 28.50 19.60
CA PHE A 34 2.72 27.22 19.29
C PHE A 34 3.02 26.17 20.37
N ARG A 35 4.28 26.08 20.82
CA ARG A 35 4.70 25.17 21.89
C ARG A 35 4.00 25.47 23.21
N SER A 36 3.81 26.74 23.58
CA SER A 36 3.12 27.11 24.82
C SER A 36 1.63 26.75 24.79
N ILE A 37 0.97 26.89 23.63
CA ILE A 37 -0.42 26.44 23.43
C ILE A 37 -0.52 24.91 23.56
N LEU A 38 0.39 24.17 22.92
CA LEU A 38 0.39 22.70 23.00
C LEU A 38 0.63 22.20 24.43
N LEU A 39 1.60 22.79 25.14
CA LEU A 39 1.88 22.43 26.53
C LEU A 39 0.68 22.74 27.44
N LYS A 40 0.03 23.90 27.28
CA LYS A 40 -1.17 24.23 28.05
C LYS A 40 -2.28 23.21 27.83
N ARG A 41 -2.56 22.85 26.57
CA ARG A 41 -3.58 21.83 26.24
C ARG A 41 -3.22 20.44 26.78
N TYR A 42 -1.94 20.08 26.78
CA TYR A 42 -1.45 18.82 27.34
C TYR A 42 -1.66 18.75 28.86
N TYR A 43 -1.31 19.81 29.60
CA TYR A 43 -1.53 19.86 31.05
C TYR A 43 -3.01 19.98 31.43
N GLU A 44 -3.82 20.68 30.63
CA GLU A 44 -5.29 20.66 30.78
C GLU A 44 -5.84 19.25 30.58
N ALA A 45 -5.42 18.53 29.53
CA ALA A 45 -5.84 17.15 29.29
C ALA A 45 -5.42 16.20 30.43
N LEU A 46 -4.20 16.34 30.97
CA LEU A 46 -3.71 15.58 32.12
C LEU A 46 -4.47 15.88 33.41
N ALA A 47 -4.71 17.15 33.72
CA ALA A 47 -5.49 17.57 34.89
C ALA A 47 -6.94 17.05 34.80
N THR A 48 -7.48 16.97 33.58
CA THR A 48 -8.84 16.46 33.34
C THR A 48 -8.89 14.92 33.39
N TYR A 49 -7.81 14.22 33.02
CA TYR A 49 -7.68 12.76 33.12
C TYR A 49 -7.62 12.27 34.57
N GLN A 50 -6.93 13.00 35.46
CA GLN A 50 -6.89 12.66 36.89
C GLN A 50 -8.26 12.78 37.60
N GLY A 51 -9.23 13.50 37.02
CA GLY A 51 -10.52 13.79 37.64
C GLY A 51 -11.62 12.73 37.46
N GLY A 52 -11.39 11.64 36.71
CA GLY A 52 -12.24 10.43 36.63
C GLY A 52 -13.70 10.56 36.14
N THR A 53 -14.27 11.76 36.09
CA THR A 53 -15.70 12.00 35.82
C THR A 53 -16.03 12.13 34.32
N PHE A 54 -15.04 12.45 33.48
CA PHE A 54 -15.24 12.65 32.05
C PHE A 54 -15.32 11.32 31.28
N ALA A 55 -14.43 10.37 31.55
CA ALA A 55 -14.38 9.09 30.86
C ALA A 55 -15.69 8.30 31.01
N TYR A 56 -16.24 8.24 32.23
CA TYR A 56 -17.52 7.57 32.49
C TYR A 56 -18.71 8.25 31.77
N LYS A 57 -18.76 9.58 31.73
CA LYS A 57 -19.83 10.31 31.03
C LYS A 57 -19.84 10.03 29.53
N TRP A 58 -18.67 10.01 28.89
CA TRP A 58 -18.55 9.69 27.45
C TRP A 58 -18.86 8.23 27.14
N ILE A 59 -18.51 7.31 28.03
CA ILE A 59 -18.86 5.89 27.89
C ILE A 59 -20.38 5.72 27.95
N VAL A 60 -21.05 6.37 28.91
CA VAL A 60 -22.51 6.27 29.07
C VAL A 60 -23.25 6.94 27.90
N THR A 61 -22.82 8.11 27.43
CA THR A 61 -23.48 8.77 26.29
C THR A 61 -23.30 7.99 24.99
N SER A 62 -22.13 7.39 24.77
CA SER A 62 -21.86 6.56 23.59
C SER A 62 -22.72 5.28 23.59
N LEU A 63 -22.88 4.66 24.76
CA LEU A 63 -23.76 3.49 24.92
C LEU A 63 -25.23 3.83 24.62
N LEU A 64 -25.71 5.00 25.03
CA LEU A 64 -27.09 5.44 24.75
C LEU A 64 -27.33 5.79 23.28
N LEU A 65 -26.35 6.40 22.60
CA LEU A 65 -26.48 6.71 21.18
C LEU A 65 -26.51 5.44 20.32
N PHE A 66 -25.67 4.46 20.67
CA PHE A 66 -25.54 3.20 19.93
C PHE A 66 -26.81 2.33 20.03
N THR A 67 -27.49 2.32 21.19
CA THR A 67 -28.76 1.58 21.33
C THR A 67 -29.88 2.22 20.52
N PHE A 68 -29.94 3.55 20.45
CA PHE A 68 -30.96 4.26 19.67
C PHE A 68 -30.80 4.04 18.16
N THR A 69 -29.57 4.08 17.63
CA THR A 69 -29.31 3.82 16.20
C THR A 69 -29.62 2.38 15.81
N SER A 70 -29.30 1.42 16.69
CA SER A 70 -29.54 -0.01 16.46
C SER A 70 -31.03 -0.37 16.41
N ILE A 71 -31.89 0.36 17.14
CA ILE A 71 -33.34 0.15 17.10
C ILE A 71 -33.95 0.75 15.83
N ALA A 72 -33.46 1.92 15.41
CA ALA A 72 -33.96 2.59 14.20
C ALA A 72 -33.71 1.76 12.93
N THR A 73 -32.58 1.06 12.81
CA THR A 73 -32.28 0.22 11.65
C THR A 73 -33.19 -1.01 11.53
N ILE A 74 -33.75 -1.50 12.64
CA ILE A 74 -34.68 -2.65 12.65
C ILE A 74 -36.08 -2.21 12.20
N ILE A 75 -36.51 -0.99 12.57
CA ILE A 75 -37.88 -0.51 12.32
C ILE A 75 -38.04 0.03 10.88
N TYR A 76 -36.98 0.56 10.27
CA TYR A 76 -37.02 1.16 8.94
C TYR A 76 -36.16 0.38 7.94
N PRO A 77 -36.64 -0.73 7.37
CA PRO A 77 -35.90 -1.45 6.33
C PRO A 77 -35.79 -0.55 5.09
N ILE A 78 -34.55 -0.21 4.75
CA ILE A 78 -34.22 0.58 3.55
C ILE A 78 -34.63 -0.23 2.33
N LYS A 79 -35.56 0.28 1.52
CA LYS A 79 -35.87 -0.27 0.21
C LYS A 79 -34.79 0.18 -0.77
N ILE A 80 -33.81 -0.68 -1.05
CA ILE A 80 -32.80 -0.43 -2.07
C ILE A 80 -33.35 -0.89 -3.42
N THR A 81 -33.75 0.06 -4.26
CA THR A 81 -33.97 -0.21 -5.68
C THR A 81 -32.60 -0.24 -6.34
N HIS A 82 -32.14 -1.42 -6.76
CA HIS A 82 -30.85 -1.56 -7.42
C HIS A 82 -30.95 -1.06 -8.87
N GLU A 83 -30.39 0.11 -9.14
CA GLU A 83 -30.05 0.53 -10.50
C GLU A 83 -28.83 -0.29 -10.95
N ASN A 84 -28.88 -0.82 -12.17
CA ASN A 84 -27.87 -1.69 -12.75
C ASN A 84 -26.61 -0.86 -13.02
N ILE A 85 -25.64 -0.88 -12.10
CA ILE A 85 -24.33 -0.27 -12.32
C ILE A 85 -23.36 -1.40 -12.65
N ASP A 86 -23.12 -1.58 -13.94
CA ASP A 86 -21.96 -2.30 -14.42
C ASP A 86 -20.68 -1.68 -13.82
N LYS A 87 -19.76 -2.55 -13.37
CA LYS A 87 -18.30 -2.33 -13.20
C LYS A 87 -17.76 -2.06 -11.77
N TYR A 88 -17.35 -3.15 -11.13
CA TYR A 88 -16.30 -3.38 -10.11
C TYR A 88 -16.20 -2.48 -8.86
N SER A 89 -16.62 -3.04 -7.71
CA SER A 89 -16.04 -2.73 -6.39
C SER A 89 -16.18 -3.94 -5.44
N ILE A 90 -15.31 -4.95 -5.59
CA ILE A 90 -15.34 -6.18 -4.77
C ILE A 90 -14.08 -6.27 -3.91
N TYR A 91 -13.70 -5.25 -3.13
CA TYR A 91 -12.73 -5.48 -2.03
C TYR A 91 -13.00 -4.51 -0.86
N SER A 92 -14.11 -4.73 -0.15
CA SER A 92 -14.31 -4.19 1.20
C SER A 92 -15.08 -5.20 2.07
N SER A 93 -14.34 -5.79 3.02
CA SER A 93 -14.75 -6.52 4.23
C SER A 93 -15.58 -7.83 4.14
N LYS A 94 -14.98 -8.88 4.72
CA LYS A 94 -15.49 -10.21 5.14
C LYS A 94 -17.02 -10.46 5.09
N PRO A 95 -17.47 -11.56 4.46
CA PRO A 95 -18.70 -12.24 4.87
C PRO A 95 -18.37 -13.42 5.80
N LEU A 96 -18.75 -13.29 7.07
CA LEU A 96 -19.09 -14.43 7.91
C LEU A 96 -20.60 -14.42 8.04
N THR A 97 -21.30 -15.23 7.24
CA THR A 97 -22.70 -15.59 7.50
C THR A 97 -22.91 -17.08 7.24
N LEU A 98 -23.44 -17.74 8.25
CA LEU A 98 -23.84 -19.13 8.29
C LEU A 98 -25.30 -19.19 7.81
N GLY A 99 -25.54 -19.87 6.69
CA GLY A 99 -26.88 -20.26 6.23
C GLY A 99 -27.38 -19.50 5.00
N GLY A 100 -27.53 -20.22 3.89
CA GLY A 100 -28.20 -19.76 2.68
C GLY A 100 -27.35 -19.95 1.44
N THR A 101 -27.46 -21.13 0.84
CA THR A 101 -26.90 -21.47 -0.47
C THR A 101 -27.35 -20.51 -1.56
N GLU A 102 -26.46 -19.61 -1.98
CA GLU A 102 -26.37 -19.13 -3.36
C GLU A 102 -24.89 -18.92 -3.68
N TYR A 103 -24.16 -20.03 -3.75
CA TYR A 103 -22.88 -20.07 -4.44
C TYR A 103 -23.18 -19.96 -5.94
N GLU A 104 -23.33 -18.75 -6.45
CA GLU A 104 -22.92 -18.51 -7.83
C GLU A 104 -21.42 -18.77 -7.86
N VAL A 105 -21.08 -19.98 -8.28
CA VAL A 105 -19.74 -20.37 -8.68
C VAL A 105 -19.37 -19.51 -9.88
N TYR A 106 -18.89 -18.28 -9.63
CA TYR A 106 -17.73 -17.80 -10.37
C TYR A 106 -16.76 -18.96 -10.32
N SER A 107 -16.44 -19.56 -11.47
CA SER A 107 -15.46 -20.64 -11.49
C SER A 107 -14.22 -20.10 -10.78
N LYS A 108 -13.97 -20.59 -9.56
CA LYS A 108 -12.94 -20.03 -8.68
C LYS A 108 -11.62 -20.35 -9.37
N ASP A 109 -11.07 -19.39 -10.11
CA ASP A 109 -9.89 -19.63 -10.95
C ASP A 109 -8.81 -20.25 -10.09
N SER A 110 -8.46 -21.51 -10.40
CA SER A 110 -7.51 -22.27 -9.61
C SER A 110 -6.15 -21.59 -9.54
N ARG A 111 -5.80 -20.75 -10.53
CA ARG A 111 -4.56 -19.95 -10.56
C ARG A 111 -4.54 -18.94 -9.43
N SER A 112 -5.61 -18.16 -9.28
CA SER A 112 -5.74 -17.15 -8.23
C SER A 112 -5.71 -17.77 -6.84
N GLN A 113 -6.34 -18.94 -6.69
CA GLN A 113 -6.29 -19.69 -5.43
C GLN A 113 -4.88 -20.15 -5.09
N LYS A 114 -4.13 -20.70 -6.05
CA LYS A 114 -2.75 -21.15 -5.82
C LYS A 114 -1.86 -20.00 -5.34
N ILE A 115 -1.97 -18.82 -5.96
CA ILE A 115 -1.25 -17.62 -5.50
C ILE A 115 -1.65 -17.28 -4.06
N ASN A 116 -2.95 -17.20 -3.78
CA ASN A 116 -3.45 -16.81 -2.47
C ASN A 116 -3.03 -17.78 -1.37
N GLU A 117 -3.13 -19.09 -1.60
CA GLU A 117 -2.76 -20.08 -0.59
C GLU A 117 -1.25 -20.07 -0.31
N ILE A 118 -0.41 -19.92 -1.34
CA ILE A 118 1.04 -19.74 -1.15
C ILE A 118 1.33 -18.44 -0.41
N PHE A 119 0.72 -17.32 -0.79
CA PHE A 119 0.92 -16.06 -0.08
C PHE A 119 0.49 -16.15 1.38
N LYS A 120 -0.59 -16.84 1.66
CA LYS A 120 -1.07 -17.10 3.02
C LYS A 120 -0.10 -18.00 3.80
N GLU A 121 0.36 -19.10 3.22
CA GLU A 121 1.33 -20.02 3.85
C GLU A 121 2.60 -19.28 4.29
N PHE A 122 3.03 -18.32 3.46
CA PHE A 122 4.20 -17.50 3.76
C PHE A 122 3.85 -16.22 4.53
N ASN A 123 2.61 -15.89 4.87
CA ASN A 123 2.21 -14.62 5.49
C ASN A 123 2.69 -13.39 4.68
N CYS A 124 2.47 -13.41 3.37
CA CYS A 124 2.83 -12.32 2.47
C CYS A 124 1.83 -11.15 2.62
N PRO A 125 2.28 -9.88 2.65
CA PRO A 125 1.38 -8.72 2.59
C PRO A 125 0.49 -8.66 1.34
N LEU A 126 0.83 -9.43 0.31
CA LEU A 126 0.08 -9.58 -0.94
C LEU A 126 -1.06 -10.61 -0.88
N GLU A 127 -1.25 -11.31 0.26
CA GLU A 127 -2.33 -12.29 0.44
C GLU A 127 -3.70 -11.71 0.07
N GLY A 128 -4.50 -12.50 -0.65
CA GLY A 128 -5.85 -12.12 -1.08
C GLY A 128 -5.90 -11.45 -2.46
N LEU A 129 -4.77 -11.01 -3.01
CA LEU A 129 -4.69 -10.34 -4.31
C LEU A 129 -4.56 -11.30 -5.51
N GLY A 130 -4.63 -12.63 -5.32
CA GLY A 130 -4.42 -13.62 -6.37
C GLY A 130 -5.30 -13.45 -7.61
N GLU A 131 -6.51 -12.91 -7.48
CA GLU A 131 -7.36 -12.54 -8.62
C GLU A 131 -6.78 -11.40 -9.44
N VAL A 132 -6.22 -10.38 -8.78
CA VAL A 132 -5.55 -9.23 -9.43
C VAL A 132 -4.33 -9.70 -10.22
N PHE A 133 -3.49 -10.58 -9.63
CA PHE A 133 -2.33 -11.15 -10.34
C PHE A 133 -2.74 -11.87 -11.62
N VAL A 134 -3.77 -12.72 -11.56
CA VAL A 134 -4.22 -13.48 -12.72
C VAL A 134 -4.88 -12.58 -13.76
N TYR A 135 -5.74 -11.66 -13.33
CA TYR A 135 -6.39 -10.70 -14.22
C TYR A 135 -5.37 -9.86 -14.99
N GLU A 136 -4.38 -9.30 -14.28
CA GLU A 136 -3.33 -8.50 -14.90
C GLU A 136 -2.44 -9.31 -15.82
N ALA A 137 -2.14 -10.56 -15.45
CA ALA A 137 -1.35 -11.44 -16.30
C ALA A 137 -2.07 -11.82 -17.60
N ASP A 138 -3.36 -12.15 -17.52
CA ASP A 138 -4.19 -12.48 -18.69
C ASP A 138 -4.35 -11.27 -19.60
N ARG A 139 -4.65 -10.10 -19.02
CA ARG A 139 -4.74 -8.83 -19.76
C ARG A 139 -3.45 -8.53 -20.52
N ASN A 140 -2.31 -8.76 -19.87
CA ASN A 140 -0.98 -8.51 -20.44
C ASN A 140 -0.41 -9.69 -21.23
N HIS A 141 -1.12 -10.82 -21.35
CA HIS A 141 -0.65 -12.03 -22.03
C HIS A 141 0.74 -12.50 -21.53
N ILE A 142 0.91 -12.53 -20.21
CA ILE A 142 2.11 -13.03 -19.52
C ILE A 142 1.73 -14.24 -18.63
N PRO A 143 2.69 -15.09 -18.22
CA PRO A 143 2.39 -16.21 -17.33
C PRO A 143 1.82 -15.72 -16.00
N TRP A 144 0.68 -16.27 -15.58
CA TRP A 144 -0.07 -15.83 -14.39
C TRP A 144 0.71 -15.87 -13.06
N TRP A 145 1.78 -16.66 -12.99
CA TRP A 145 2.63 -16.80 -11.81
C TRP A 145 3.80 -15.81 -11.79
N ILE A 146 4.22 -15.24 -12.92
CA ILE A 146 5.53 -14.56 -13.05
C ILE A 146 5.67 -13.36 -12.12
N VAL A 147 4.63 -12.53 -12.03
CA VAL A 147 4.67 -11.30 -11.21
C VAL A 147 4.65 -11.63 -9.72
N ALA A 148 3.95 -12.69 -9.31
CA ALA A 148 3.97 -13.18 -7.93
C ALA A 148 5.36 -13.75 -7.57
N SER A 149 5.98 -14.50 -8.47
CA SER A 149 7.32 -15.07 -8.26
C SER A 149 8.42 -14.01 -8.19
N ILE A 150 8.33 -12.94 -8.99
CA ILE A 150 9.25 -11.80 -8.88
C ILE A 150 9.08 -11.11 -7.53
N ALA A 151 7.87 -10.95 -7.02
CA ALA A 151 7.65 -10.38 -5.68
C ALA A 151 8.33 -11.22 -4.58
N PHE A 152 8.26 -12.55 -4.67
CA PHE A 152 9.01 -13.44 -3.78
C PHE A 152 10.52 -13.18 -3.87
N GLN A 153 11.05 -13.16 -5.09
CA GLN A 153 12.48 -13.00 -5.33
C GLN A 153 13.03 -11.65 -4.86
N GLU A 154 12.27 -10.56 -5.03
CA GLU A 154 12.73 -9.19 -4.78
C GLU A 154 12.57 -8.78 -3.31
N SER A 155 11.48 -9.21 -2.67
CA SER A 155 11.08 -8.66 -1.36
C SER A 155 10.51 -9.69 -0.40
N SER A 156 10.76 -10.98 -0.64
CA SER A 156 10.09 -12.06 0.11
C SER A 156 8.57 -11.85 0.14
N CYS A 157 7.97 -11.69 -1.06
CA CYS A 157 6.55 -11.49 -1.32
C CYS A 157 5.95 -10.24 -0.67
N GLY A 158 6.70 -9.14 -0.66
CA GLY A 158 6.28 -7.85 -0.11
C GLY A 158 6.60 -7.65 1.38
N LYS A 159 7.33 -8.57 2.02
CA LYS A 159 7.74 -8.43 3.43
C LYS A 159 8.93 -7.50 3.63
N MET A 160 9.77 -7.38 2.61
CA MET A 160 11.00 -6.58 2.63
C MET A 160 10.93 -5.55 1.52
N THR A 161 10.05 -4.57 1.67
CA THR A 161 9.93 -3.44 0.75
C THR A 161 10.73 -2.23 1.22
N PRO A 162 11.13 -1.34 0.32
CA PRO A 162 11.68 -0.05 0.70
C PRO A 162 10.65 0.79 1.48
N GLU A 163 11.09 1.46 2.54
CA GLU A 163 10.25 2.36 3.35
C GLU A 163 10.86 3.78 3.43
N PRO A 164 10.90 4.55 2.32
CA PRO A 164 11.49 5.88 2.32
C PRO A 164 10.76 6.79 3.31
N GLY A 165 11.49 7.31 4.30
CA GLY A 165 10.92 8.13 5.37
C GLY A 165 9.99 7.35 6.32
N GLY A 166 10.09 6.01 6.37
CA GLY A 166 9.24 5.15 7.21
C GLY A 166 7.83 4.94 6.68
N VAL A 167 7.62 5.15 5.38
CA VAL A 167 6.33 4.96 4.69
C VAL A 167 6.45 3.79 3.73
N GLU A 168 5.50 2.85 3.80
CA GLU A 168 5.40 1.72 2.87
C GLU A 168 5.39 2.20 1.41
N SER A 169 6.30 1.65 0.60
CA SER A 169 6.40 1.97 -0.83
C SER A 169 5.45 1.16 -1.70
N TYR A 170 4.88 0.07 -1.18
CA TYR A 170 4.09 -0.91 -1.92
C TYR A 170 4.85 -1.50 -3.13
N ASN A 171 6.19 -1.44 -3.12
CA ASN A 171 7.03 -1.89 -4.21
C ASN A 171 7.67 -3.25 -3.90
N ALA A 172 6.89 -4.31 -4.08
CA ALA A 172 7.35 -5.68 -3.85
C ALA A 172 8.32 -6.21 -4.93
N TRP A 173 8.58 -5.46 -6.00
CA TRP A 173 9.26 -5.96 -7.21
C TRP A 173 10.59 -5.23 -7.52
N GLY A 174 11.06 -4.37 -6.62
CA GLY A 174 12.27 -3.56 -6.86
C GLY A 174 12.13 -2.60 -8.05
N TRP A 175 10.90 -2.27 -8.45
CA TRP A 175 10.62 -1.52 -9.66
C TRP A 175 11.18 -0.10 -9.58
N GLY A 176 12.02 0.30 -10.53
CA GLY A 176 12.54 1.67 -10.61
C GLY A 176 13.42 2.10 -9.43
N VAL A 177 13.99 1.16 -8.67
CA VAL A 177 14.88 1.43 -7.54
C VAL A 177 16.33 1.54 -8.03
N TYR A 178 17.01 2.65 -7.75
CA TYR A 178 18.42 2.85 -8.06
C TYR A 178 19.11 3.78 -7.04
N GLY A 179 20.19 3.31 -6.42
CA GLY A 179 20.86 4.04 -5.35
C GLY A 179 19.90 4.35 -4.20
N GLU A 180 19.70 5.64 -3.91
CA GLU A 180 18.75 6.11 -2.89
C GLU A 180 17.35 6.39 -3.46
N ASN A 181 17.18 6.34 -4.79
CA ASN A 181 15.88 6.57 -5.41
C ASN A 181 15.02 5.32 -5.30
N VAL A 182 13.85 5.48 -4.68
CA VAL A 182 12.82 4.44 -4.54
C VAL A 182 11.57 4.92 -5.25
N GLN A 183 11.15 4.19 -6.27
CA GLN A 183 9.80 4.40 -6.80
C GLN A 183 8.77 3.72 -5.90
N MET A 184 7.76 4.49 -5.51
CA MET A 184 6.64 4.04 -4.69
C MET A 184 5.40 3.86 -5.55
N PHE A 185 4.52 2.97 -5.14
CA PHE A 185 3.17 2.83 -5.68
C PHE A 185 2.13 3.30 -4.66
N ASP A 186 0.96 3.71 -5.13
CA ASP A 186 -0.16 4.07 -4.25
C ASP A 186 -0.68 2.89 -3.42
N ASN A 187 -0.52 1.66 -3.95
CA ASN A 187 -0.91 0.40 -3.33
C ASN A 187 -0.34 -0.79 -4.14
N TRP A 188 -0.48 -2.01 -3.59
CA TRP A 188 -0.03 -3.24 -4.23
C TRP A 188 -0.63 -3.47 -5.62
N VAL A 189 -1.91 -3.14 -5.84
CA VAL A 189 -2.60 -3.36 -7.14
C VAL A 189 -1.91 -2.55 -8.24
N ARG A 190 -1.56 -1.28 -7.97
CA ARG A 190 -0.82 -0.44 -8.92
C ARG A 190 0.57 -0.98 -9.24
N GLY A 191 1.24 -1.59 -8.26
CA GLY A 191 2.50 -2.29 -8.50
C GLY A 191 2.32 -3.51 -9.41
N ILE A 192 1.32 -4.35 -9.15
CA ILE A 192 1.01 -5.54 -9.98
C ILE A 192 0.74 -5.12 -11.43
N GLU A 193 -0.11 -4.12 -11.64
CA GLU A 193 -0.44 -3.58 -12.96
C GLU A 193 0.79 -3.07 -13.70
N THR A 194 1.61 -2.23 -13.03
CA THR A 194 2.79 -1.61 -13.64
C THR A 194 3.81 -2.65 -14.07
N VAL A 195 4.12 -3.59 -13.18
CA VAL A 195 5.10 -4.65 -13.46
C VAL A 195 4.59 -5.61 -14.53
N SER A 196 3.28 -5.92 -14.54
CA SER A 196 2.67 -6.75 -15.58
C SER A 196 2.77 -6.10 -16.96
N SER A 197 2.45 -4.80 -17.07
CA SER A 197 2.56 -4.04 -18.33
C SER A 197 4.01 -4.01 -18.81
N TYR A 198 4.95 -3.72 -17.90
CA TYR A 198 6.37 -3.69 -18.23
C TYR A 198 6.86 -5.02 -18.79
N LEU A 199 6.52 -6.14 -18.14
CA LEU A 199 6.94 -7.46 -18.59
C LEU A 199 6.40 -7.78 -19.98
N ARG A 200 5.14 -7.40 -20.25
CA ARG A 200 4.55 -7.53 -21.57
C ARG A 200 5.31 -6.72 -22.60
N GLU A 201 5.45 -5.42 -22.38
CA GLU A 201 6.05 -4.49 -23.33
C GLU A 201 7.49 -4.85 -23.67
N ASN A 202 8.29 -5.24 -22.67
CA ASN A 202 9.74 -5.36 -22.82
C ASN A 202 10.22 -6.79 -23.08
N PHE A 203 9.42 -7.81 -22.79
CA PHE A 203 9.85 -9.21 -22.95
C PHE A 203 8.86 -10.05 -23.73
N TYR A 204 7.63 -10.20 -23.22
CA TYR A 204 6.69 -11.17 -23.78
C TYR A 204 6.14 -10.75 -25.15
N SER A 205 6.03 -9.45 -25.45
CA SER A 205 5.70 -8.94 -26.78
C SER A 205 6.75 -9.32 -27.83
N GLN A 206 8.01 -9.47 -27.40
CA GLN A 206 9.17 -9.85 -28.20
C GLN A 206 9.45 -11.36 -28.13
N ASN A 207 8.54 -12.14 -27.54
CA ASN A 207 8.67 -13.59 -27.32
C ASN A 207 9.88 -14.00 -26.45
N ILE A 208 10.39 -13.09 -25.62
CA ILE A 208 11.40 -13.39 -24.60
C ILE A 208 10.67 -14.00 -23.40
N LYS A 209 10.78 -15.33 -23.25
CA LYS A 209 10.09 -16.10 -22.20
C LYS A 209 11.05 -16.68 -21.15
N ASP A 210 12.33 -16.77 -21.49
CA ASP A 210 13.35 -17.25 -20.57
C ASP A 210 13.62 -16.20 -19.49
N THR A 211 13.34 -16.55 -18.24
CA THR A 211 13.60 -15.70 -17.07
C THR A 211 15.06 -15.26 -16.95
N CYS A 212 16.02 -16.04 -17.42
CA CYS A 212 17.44 -15.65 -17.37
C CYS A 212 17.78 -14.63 -18.46
N GLU A 213 17.04 -14.59 -19.57
CA GLU A 213 17.11 -13.48 -20.53
C GLU A 213 16.43 -12.23 -19.98
N ILE A 214 15.26 -12.37 -19.34
CA ILE A 214 14.56 -11.26 -18.65
C ILE A 214 15.48 -10.62 -17.59
N MET A 215 16.16 -11.45 -16.79
CA MET A 215 17.09 -11.03 -15.74
C MET A 215 18.17 -10.06 -16.24
N LYS A 216 18.71 -10.28 -17.44
CA LYS A 216 19.77 -9.43 -18.01
C LYS A 216 19.34 -7.98 -18.16
N THR A 217 18.04 -7.73 -18.29
CA THR A 217 17.46 -6.38 -18.38
C THR A 217 16.84 -5.95 -17.06
N TYR A 218 16.10 -6.84 -16.40
CA TYR A 218 15.38 -6.52 -15.15
C TYR A 218 16.32 -6.27 -13.98
N THR A 219 17.37 -7.11 -13.83
CA THR A 219 18.38 -6.98 -12.77
C THR A 219 19.80 -7.30 -13.29
N PRO A 220 20.37 -6.46 -14.18
CA PRO A 220 21.61 -6.75 -14.89
C PRO A 220 22.82 -7.17 -14.03
N PRO A 221 23.00 -6.68 -12.78
CA PRO A 221 24.09 -7.13 -11.93
C PRO A 221 23.99 -8.60 -11.48
N SER A 222 22.81 -9.20 -11.54
CA SER A 222 22.60 -10.59 -11.11
C SER A 222 23.27 -11.59 -12.07
N LYS A 223 23.84 -12.64 -11.50
CA LYS A 223 24.58 -13.69 -12.24
C LYS A 223 23.86 -15.03 -12.22
N GLY A 224 22.53 -15.02 -12.29
CA GLY A 224 21.68 -16.22 -12.40
C GLY A 224 20.76 -16.44 -11.19
N SER A 225 21.20 -16.04 -10.00
CA SER A 225 20.43 -16.26 -8.76
C SER A 225 19.02 -15.67 -8.81
N TRP A 226 18.83 -14.58 -9.53
CA TRP A 226 17.51 -13.98 -9.70
C TRP A 226 16.58 -14.86 -10.54
N CYS A 227 17.03 -15.34 -11.71
CA CYS A 227 16.16 -16.17 -12.55
C CYS A 227 15.92 -17.55 -11.92
N GLU A 228 16.92 -18.11 -11.23
CA GLU A 228 16.76 -19.33 -10.43
C GLU A 228 15.67 -19.18 -9.37
N GLY A 229 15.69 -18.08 -8.61
CA GLY A 229 14.68 -17.79 -7.61
C GLY A 229 13.29 -17.56 -8.18
N VAL A 230 13.17 -16.76 -9.26
CA VAL A 230 11.89 -16.55 -9.96
C VAL A 230 11.32 -17.88 -10.44
N ASN A 231 12.13 -18.76 -11.04
CA ASN A 231 11.67 -20.07 -11.46
C ASN A 231 11.29 -20.98 -10.29
N PHE A 232 12.07 -20.97 -9.20
CA PHE A 232 11.77 -21.75 -7.99
C PHE A 232 10.41 -21.37 -7.41
N PHE A 233 10.13 -20.07 -7.20
CA PHE A 233 8.84 -19.62 -6.69
C PHE A 233 7.72 -19.82 -7.72
N GLY A 234 8.02 -19.68 -9.01
CA GLY A 234 7.07 -19.97 -10.09
C GLY A 234 6.64 -21.42 -10.10
N GLN A 235 7.57 -22.34 -9.90
CA GLN A 235 7.28 -23.77 -9.78
C GLN A 235 6.46 -24.05 -8.52
N MET A 236 6.85 -23.51 -7.37
CA MET A 236 6.13 -23.64 -6.10
C MET A 236 4.65 -23.23 -6.23
N ILE A 237 4.39 -22.07 -6.86
CA ILE A 237 3.03 -21.57 -7.09
C ILE A 237 2.25 -22.48 -8.05
N GLN A 238 2.87 -22.89 -9.16
CA GLN A 238 2.19 -23.70 -10.17
C GLN A 238 1.87 -25.11 -9.68
N GLU A 239 2.76 -25.71 -8.90
CA GLU A 239 2.64 -27.07 -8.38
C GLU A 239 1.83 -27.16 -7.10
N TYR A 240 1.45 -26.03 -6.50
CA TYR A 240 0.61 -26.01 -5.30
C TYR A 240 -0.66 -26.85 -5.50
N LYS A 241 -0.86 -27.78 -4.57
CA LYS A 241 -2.07 -28.60 -4.46
C LYS A 241 -2.69 -28.31 -3.11
N THR A 242 -3.98 -27.98 -3.11
CA THR A 242 -4.74 -27.83 -1.87
C THR A 242 -4.60 -29.10 -1.04
N PRO A 243 -4.25 -29.01 0.26
CA PRO A 243 -4.23 -30.16 1.14
C PRO A 243 -5.59 -30.85 1.08
N ILE A 244 -5.61 -32.17 0.92
CA ILE A 244 -6.84 -32.94 1.08
C ILE A 244 -7.27 -32.73 2.52
N SER A 245 -8.39 -32.05 2.73
CA SER A 245 -9.03 -32.00 4.04
C SER A 245 -9.43 -33.43 4.38
N LEU A 246 -8.59 -34.12 5.15
CA LEU A 246 -9.02 -35.30 5.89
C LEU A 246 -10.02 -34.76 6.92
N ASN A 247 -11.31 -34.91 6.61
CA ASN A 247 -12.37 -34.69 7.58
C ASN A 247 -12.08 -35.62 8.77
N LEU A 248 -11.58 -35.05 9.87
CA LEU A 248 -11.51 -35.66 11.19
C LEU A 248 -12.69 -35.16 12.01
#